data_AF-A0A380FGU7-F1
#
_entry.id   AF-A0A380FGU7-F1
#
_cell.length_a   1.000
_cell.length_b   1.000
_cell.length_c   1.000
_cell.angle_alpha   90.00
_cell.angle_beta   90.00
_cell.angle_gamma   90.00
#
_symmetry.space_group_name_H-M   'P 1'
#
loop_
_entity.id
_entity.type
_entity.pdbx_description
1 polymer ?
#
loop_
_entity_poly.entity_id
_entity_poly.type
_entity_poly.pdbx_seq_one_letter_code
_entity_poly.pdbx_strand_id
1 'polypeptide(L)'
;MENTLLIQTVEQKEISRLDLEVAGHKDAVNMVEAGASEITEEEMLEAIFFGHKEIQRLVDFQQEIVNHIQPEKKAFVPVEKDESLIEQVKQLTEANGLKDTVLTFDKQQRDINLDALKEKVASEFIDEADPENETLIKEVYSILNDLVKEEVRRLIADEKIRPDGRKTDEIRPLDSEVGLLPRTHGSGLFTRGQTQALSVVTLGSLSEYQILDGLGEEEQKRFMHHYNFPKLFSW
;
A
#
# COMPACT_ATOMS: atom_id res chain seq x y z
N MET A 1 12.22 5.46 27.74
CA MET A 1 12.82 6.61 27.02
C MET A 1 14.31 6.85 27.28
N GLU A 2 14.92 6.49 28.43
CA GLU A 2 16.34 6.84 28.71
C GLU A 2 17.38 6.18 27.77
N ASN A 3 17.00 5.16 26.99
CA ASN A 3 17.90 4.45 26.07
C ASN A 3 17.49 4.54 24.58
N THR A 4 16.62 5.48 24.19
CA THR A 4 16.24 5.66 22.77
C THR A 4 17.29 6.50 22.06
N LEU A 5 17.87 5.95 20.99
CA LEU A 5 18.96 6.58 20.23
C LEU A 5 18.45 7.08 18.87
N LEU A 6 18.89 8.28 18.47
CA LEU A 6 18.66 8.84 17.14
C LEU A 6 19.88 8.58 16.26
N ILE A 7 19.64 8.18 15.01
CA ILE A 7 20.69 7.94 14.00
C ILE A 7 21.80 7.06 14.58
N GLN A 8 21.44 5.81 14.87
CA GLN A 8 22.33 4.84 15.49
C GLN A 8 23.57 4.58 14.63
N THR A 9 24.73 4.46 15.27
CA THR A 9 25.94 3.91 14.62
C THR A 9 25.77 2.42 14.35
N VAL A 10 26.65 1.84 13.53
CA VAL A 10 26.63 0.41 13.22
C VAL A 10 26.69 -0.43 14.50
N GLU A 11 27.59 -0.08 15.43
CA GLU A 11 27.77 -0.80 16.70
C GLU A 11 26.55 -0.66 17.62
N GLN A 12 25.85 0.47 17.56
CA GLN A 12 24.63 0.68 18.34
C GLN A 12 23.47 -0.14 17.77
N LYS A 13 23.40 -0.32 16.45
CA LYS A 13 22.38 -1.16 15.80
C LYS A 13 22.51 -2.64 16.20
N GLU A 14 23.74 -3.16 16.33
CA GLU A 14 23.99 -4.56 16.69
C GLU A 14 23.39 -4.99 18.04
N ILE A 15 23.30 -4.05 18.98
CA ILE A 15 22.75 -4.30 20.34
C ILE A 15 21.35 -3.71 20.53
N SER A 16 20.79 -3.05 19.50
CA SER A 16 19.46 -2.44 19.57
C SER A 16 18.38 -3.51 19.44
N ARG A 17 17.29 -3.36 20.21
CA ARG A 17 16.08 -4.19 20.08
C ARG A 17 15.13 -3.67 18.99
N LEU A 18 15.40 -2.48 18.46
CA LEU A 18 14.57 -1.81 17.45
C LEU A 18 15.48 -1.09 16.45
N ASP A 19 15.34 -1.40 15.18
CA ASP A 19 15.82 -0.61 14.06
C ASP A 19 14.59 -0.04 13.35
N LEU A 20 14.43 1.28 13.40
CA LEU A 20 13.21 1.96 12.98
C LEU A 20 13.57 3.15 12.10
N GLU A 21 13.05 3.15 10.88
CA GLU A 21 13.08 4.27 9.96
C GLU A 21 11.69 4.90 9.86
N VAL A 22 11.62 6.22 10.07
CA VAL A 22 10.37 6.98 10.00
C VAL A 22 10.57 8.17 9.08
N ALA A 23 9.61 8.40 8.19
CA ALA A 23 9.51 9.63 7.40
C ALA A 23 8.14 10.29 7.59
N GLY A 24 8.11 11.60 7.39
CA GLY A 24 6.90 12.40 7.56
C GLY A 24 7.07 13.86 7.16
N HIS A 25 5.97 14.59 7.16
CA HIS A 25 5.95 16.04 7.12
C HIS A 25 5.71 16.60 8.52
N LYS A 26 5.64 17.94 8.64
CA LYS A 26 5.47 18.64 9.92
C LYS A 26 4.31 18.09 10.76
N ASP A 27 3.21 17.75 10.11
CA ASP A 27 1.95 17.42 10.81
C ASP A 27 1.70 15.91 10.94
N ALA A 28 2.34 15.07 10.12
CA ALA A 28 2.09 13.63 10.16
C ALA A 28 3.26 12.78 9.66
N VAL A 29 3.29 11.54 10.19
CA VAL A 29 4.10 10.43 9.69
C VAL A 29 3.44 9.85 8.44
N ASN A 30 4.21 9.56 7.40
CA ASN A 30 3.71 8.96 6.15
C ASN A 30 4.37 7.62 5.78
N MET A 31 5.52 7.28 6.37
CA MET A 31 6.22 6.03 6.13
C MET A 31 6.90 5.55 7.42
N VAL A 32 6.79 4.25 7.66
CA VAL A 32 7.46 3.53 8.75
C VAL A 32 7.98 2.21 8.20
N GLU A 33 9.25 1.92 8.42
CA GLU A 33 9.90 0.63 8.17
C GLU A 33 10.65 0.22 9.44
N ALA A 34 10.48 -1.02 9.91
CA ALA A 34 11.04 -1.43 11.19
C ALA A 34 11.42 -2.90 11.27
N GLY A 35 12.55 -3.19 11.91
CA GLY A 35 12.92 -4.50 12.45
C GLY A 35 12.98 -4.45 13.97
N ALA A 36 12.34 -5.40 14.65
CA ALA A 36 12.27 -5.39 16.11
C ALA A 36 12.40 -6.79 16.74
N SER A 37 13.00 -6.84 17.93
CA SER A 37 13.10 -8.04 18.77
C SER A 37 11.97 -8.08 19.81
N GLU A 38 10.77 -8.43 19.33
CA GLU A 38 9.57 -8.67 20.14
C GLU A 38 9.31 -7.54 21.16
N ILE A 39 9.24 -6.30 20.67
CA ILE A 39 8.84 -5.14 21.49
C ILE A 39 7.32 -5.02 21.58
N THR A 40 6.84 -4.29 22.59
CA THR A 40 5.42 -3.97 22.73
C THR A 40 4.95 -2.94 21.72
N GLU A 41 3.64 -2.91 21.44
CA GLU A 41 3.04 -1.88 20.58
C GLU A 41 3.23 -0.46 21.14
N GLU A 42 3.22 -0.32 22.47
CA GLU A 42 3.46 0.96 23.15
C GLU A 42 4.90 1.45 22.88
N GLU A 43 5.91 0.59 23.04
CA GLU A 43 7.31 0.93 22.73
C GLU A 43 7.49 1.33 21.26
N MET A 44 6.83 0.64 20.32
CA MET A 44 6.87 0.97 18.89
C MET A 44 6.25 2.35 18.62
N LEU A 45 5.07 2.64 19.18
CA LEU A 45 4.39 3.92 19.00
C LEU A 45 5.21 5.08 19.60
N GLU A 46 5.75 4.89 20.80
CA GLU A 46 6.63 5.88 21.43
C GLU A 46 7.85 6.19 20.55
N ALA A 47 8.48 5.15 19.98
CA ALA A 47 9.64 5.32 19.10
C ALA A 47 9.28 6.07 17.81
N ILE A 48 8.12 5.79 17.22
CA ILE A 48 7.63 6.51 16.03
C ILE A 48 7.42 7.99 16.33
N PHE A 49 6.74 8.33 17.43
CA PHE A 49 6.50 9.74 17.79
C PHE A 49 7.78 10.47 18.22
N PHE A 50 8.71 9.75 18.85
CA PHE A 50 10.04 10.28 19.14
C PHE A 50 10.79 10.63 17.86
N GLY A 51 10.79 9.75 16.85
CA GLY A 51 11.38 10.03 15.53
C GLY A 51 10.67 11.20 14.82
N HIS A 52 9.34 11.25 14.85
CA HIS A 52 8.56 12.32 14.22
C HIS A 52 8.86 13.70 14.81
N LYS A 53 9.09 13.81 16.12
CA LYS A 53 9.49 15.06 16.77
C LYS A 53 10.80 15.61 16.20
N GLU A 54 11.76 14.74 15.88
CA GLU A 54 13.02 15.15 15.27
C GLU A 54 12.85 15.51 13.79
N ILE A 55 11.97 14.82 13.07
CA ILE A 55 11.57 15.20 11.72
C ILE A 55 10.99 16.63 11.72
N GLN A 56 10.13 16.98 12.67
CA GLN A 56 9.59 18.33 12.80
C GLN A 56 10.70 19.38 12.95
N ARG A 57 11.71 19.11 13.79
CA ARG A 57 12.89 19.99 13.94
C ARG A 57 13.65 20.14 12.61
N LEU A 58 13.85 19.06 11.86
CA LEU A 58 14.51 19.10 10.56
C LEU A 58 13.69 19.87 9.50
N VAL A 59 12.37 19.69 9.50
CA VAL A 59 11.47 20.43 8.60
C VAL A 59 11.49 21.93 8.91
N ASP A 60 11.51 22.32 10.18
CA ASP A 60 11.61 23.73 10.57
C ASP A 60 12.95 24.33 10.10
N PHE A 61 14.06 23.61 10.25
CA PHE A 61 15.36 24.02 9.72
C PHE A 61 15.36 24.16 8.18
N GLN A 62 14.78 23.20 7.47
CA GLN A 62 14.62 23.30 6.00
C GLN A 62 13.78 24.52 5.61
N GLN A 63 12.74 24.83 6.39
CA GLN A 63 11.89 26.00 6.16
C GLN A 63 12.65 27.32 6.36
N GLU A 64 13.56 27.40 7.34
CA GLU A 64 14.46 28.55 7.49
C GLU A 64 15.31 28.78 6.23
N ILE A 65 15.87 27.71 5.66
CA ILE A 65 16.66 27.77 4.41
C ILE A 65 15.78 28.24 3.24
N VAL A 66 14.59 27.66 3.09
CA VAL A 66 13.64 28.06 2.04
C VAL A 66 13.26 29.53 2.17
N ASN A 67 13.06 30.02 3.40
CA ASN A 67 12.74 31.42 3.67
C ASN A 67 13.91 32.36 3.34
N HIS A 68 15.16 31.87 3.45
CA HIS A 68 16.35 32.64 3.08
C HIS A 68 16.59 32.67 1.57
N ILE A 69 16.44 31.54 0.89
CA ILE A 69 16.68 31.42 -0.57
C ILE A 69 15.52 32.02 -1.38
N GLN A 70 14.29 31.93 -0.86
CA GLN A 70 13.06 32.37 -1.53
C GLN A 70 12.89 31.81 -2.96
N PRO A 71 12.94 30.47 -3.14
CA PRO A 71 12.80 29.89 -4.47
C PRO A 71 11.41 30.21 -5.06
N GLU A 72 11.37 30.56 -6.34
CA GLU A 72 10.12 30.74 -7.07
C GLU A 72 9.38 29.40 -7.19
N LYS A 73 8.17 29.32 -6.60
CA LYS A 73 7.33 28.14 -6.76
C LYS A 73 6.81 28.07 -8.18
N LYS A 74 6.93 26.90 -8.81
CA LYS A 74 6.29 26.65 -10.10
C LYS A 74 4.78 26.79 -9.94
N ALA A 75 4.17 27.66 -10.75
CA ALA A 75 2.71 27.77 -10.80
C ALA A 75 2.11 26.42 -11.19
N PHE A 76 1.20 25.92 -10.36
CA PHE A 76 0.38 24.76 -10.64
C PHE A 76 -1.05 25.24 -10.75
N VAL A 77 -1.67 25.03 -11.91
CA VAL A 77 -3.09 25.26 -12.13
C VAL A 77 -3.76 23.89 -12.05
N PRO A 78 -4.57 23.62 -11.02
CA PRO A 78 -5.36 22.40 -10.97
C PRO A 78 -6.26 22.32 -12.21
N VAL A 79 -6.47 21.12 -12.72
CA VAL A 79 -7.49 20.90 -13.75
C VAL A 79 -8.85 21.16 -13.11
N GLU A 80 -9.61 22.11 -13.65
CA GLU A 80 -11.00 22.30 -13.26
C GLU A 80 -11.79 21.09 -13.75
N LYS A 81 -12.51 20.42 -12.84
CA LYS A 81 -13.40 19.32 -13.20
C LYS A 81 -14.77 19.89 -13.51
N ASP A 82 -15.42 19.40 -14.56
CA ASP A 82 -16.80 19.78 -14.86
C ASP A 82 -17.75 19.14 -13.83
N GLU A 83 -18.28 19.95 -12.92
CA GLU A 83 -19.23 19.49 -11.89
C GLU A 83 -20.50 18.90 -12.50
N SER A 84 -20.93 19.40 -13.67
CA SER A 84 -22.10 18.88 -14.36
C SER A 84 -21.85 17.50 -14.95
N LEU A 85 -20.63 17.25 -15.47
CA LEU A 85 -20.21 15.94 -15.95
C LEU A 85 -20.10 14.95 -14.79
N ILE A 86 -19.50 15.37 -13.66
CA ILE A 86 -19.40 14.53 -12.45
C ILE A 86 -20.79 14.08 -12.00
N GLU A 87 -21.74 15.01 -11.89
CA GLU A 87 -23.09 14.68 -11.43
C GLU A 87 -23.83 13.76 -12.41
N GLN A 88 -23.67 13.97 -13.72
CA GLN A 88 -24.24 13.08 -14.75
C GLN A 88 -23.66 11.66 -14.67
N VAL A 89 -22.33 11.53 -14.62
CA VAL A 89 -21.65 10.23 -14.48
C VAL A 89 -22.08 9.56 -13.18
N LYS A 90 -22.17 10.30 -12.08
CA LYS A 90 -22.62 9.77 -10.79
C LYS A 90 -24.02 9.19 -10.86
N GLN A 91 -25.00 9.94 -11.37
CA GLN A 91 -26.38 9.48 -11.49
C GLN A 91 -26.49 8.21 -12.35
N LEU A 92 -25.78 8.17 -13.49
CA LEU A 92 -25.73 6.98 -14.34
C LEU A 92 -25.08 5.80 -13.63
N THR A 93 -23.98 6.01 -12.91
CA THR A 93 -23.24 4.95 -12.23
C THR A 93 -24.07 4.35 -11.08
N GLU A 94 -24.75 5.20 -10.30
CA GLU A 94 -25.68 4.77 -9.24
C GLU A 94 -26.87 4.01 -9.83
N ALA A 95 -27.50 4.52 -10.89
CA ALA A 95 -28.63 3.87 -11.56
C ALA A 95 -28.26 2.50 -12.17
N ASN A 96 -27.00 2.32 -12.57
CA ASN A 96 -26.49 1.05 -13.08
C ASN A 96 -25.99 0.08 -11.99
N GLY A 97 -26.17 0.41 -10.70
CA GLY A 97 -25.96 -0.53 -9.60
C GLY A 97 -24.52 -0.57 -9.08
N LEU A 98 -23.88 0.59 -8.89
CA LEU A 98 -22.53 0.70 -8.31
C LEU A 98 -22.39 -0.06 -6.98
N LYS A 99 -23.34 0.14 -6.06
CA LYS A 99 -23.30 -0.48 -4.73
C LYS A 99 -23.28 -2.00 -4.80
N ASP A 100 -24.18 -2.59 -5.57
CA ASP A 100 -24.27 -4.05 -5.73
C ASP A 100 -23.03 -4.61 -6.44
N THR A 101 -22.51 -3.86 -7.41
CA THR A 101 -21.27 -4.20 -8.12
C THR A 101 -20.09 -4.25 -7.16
N VAL A 102 -19.91 -3.22 -6.33
CA VAL A 102 -18.83 -3.14 -5.33
C VAL A 102 -18.96 -4.23 -4.25
N LEU A 103 -20.18 -4.63 -3.90
CA LEU A 103 -20.44 -5.69 -2.90
C LEU A 103 -20.38 -7.11 -3.48
N THR A 104 -20.01 -7.28 -4.75
CA THR A 104 -19.74 -8.61 -5.32
C THR A 104 -18.60 -9.26 -4.53
N PHE A 105 -18.89 -10.40 -3.90
CA PHE A 105 -17.96 -11.05 -2.96
C PHE A 105 -16.65 -11.51 -3.64
N ASP A 106 -16.78 -12.29 -4.72
CA ASP A 106 -15.62 -12.79 -5.44
C ASP A 106 -14.92 -11.64 -6.17
N LYS A 107 -13.60 -11.56 -5.98
CA LYS A 107 -12.79 -10.49 -6.54
C LYS A 107 -12.80 -10.48 -8.07
N GLN A 108 -12.59 -11.63 -8.71
CA GLN A 108 -12.54 -11.69 -10.19
C GLN A 108 -13.88 -11.30 -10.79
N GLN A 109 -14.97 -11.80 -10.21
CA GLN A 109 -16.31 -11.42 -10.64
C GLN A 109 -16.59 -9.94 -10.39
N ARG A 110 -16.13 -9.38 -9.26
CA ARG A 110 -16.26 -7.95 -8.96
C ARG A 110 -15.51 -7.10 -9.97
N ASP A 111 -14.29 -7.47 -10.33
CA ASP A 111 -13.48 -6.75 -11.31
C ASP A 111 -14.16 -6.77 -12.68
N ILE A 112 -14.66 -7.94 -13.13
CA ILE A 112 -15.45 -8.08 -14.37
C ILE A 112 -16.70 -7.20 -14.33
N ASN A 113 -17.43 -7.21 -13.21
CA ASN A 113 -18.66 -6.42 -13.08
C ASN A 113 -18.37 -4.91 -13.06
N LEU A 114 -17.28 -4.49 -12.42
CA LEU A 114 -16.83 -3.08 -12.40
C LEU A 114 -16.40 -2.63 -13.79
N ASP A 115 -15.67 -3.45 -14.53
CA ASP A 115 -15.27 -3.12 -15.91
C ASP A 115 -16.50 -3.01 -16.82
N ALA A 116 -17.42 -3.97 -16.74
CA ALA A 116 -18.67 -3.92 -17.49
C ALA A 116 -19.54 -2.69 -17.12
N LEU A 117 -19.59 -2.32 -15.84
CA LEU A 117 -20.28 -1.11 -15.37
C LEU A 117 -19.63 0.15 -15.97
N LYS A 118 -18.30 0.25 -15.92
CA LYS A 118 -17.56 1.40 -16.44
C LYS A 118 -17.73 1.53 -17.95
N GLU A 119 -17.60 0.43 -18.69
CA GLU A 119 -17.83 0.42 -20.13
C GLU A 119 -19.25 0.86 -20.48
N LYS A 120 -20.25 0.34 -19.75
CA LYS A 120 -21.65 0.70 -19.96
C LYS A 120 -21.89 2.19 -19.73
N VAL A 121 -21.40 2.76 -18.63
CA VAL A 121 -21.57 4.20 -18.35
C VAL A 121 -20.78 5.05 -19.34
N ALA A 122 -19.53 4.67 -19.64
CA ALA A 122 -18.70 5.41 -20.60
C ALA A 122 -19.30 5.42 -22.01
N SER A 123 -20.01 4.36 -22.41
CA SER A 123 -20.64 4.27 -23.73
C SER A 123 -21.72 5.33 -23.98
N GLU A 124 -22.34 5.87 -22.94
CA GLU A 124 -23.34 6.97 -23.05
C GLU A 124 -22.70 8.32 -23.42
N PHE A 125 -21.37 8.45 -23.25
CA PHE A 125 -20.62 9.67 -23.53
C PHE A 125 -19.78 9.58 -24.82
N ILE A 126 -19.83 8.45 -25.54
CA ILE A 126 -19.09 8.28 -26.79
C ILE A 126 -19.79 9.09 -27.89
N ASP A 127 -19.08 10.08 -28.43
CA ASP A 127 -19.46 10.76 -29.67
C ASP A 127 -18.29 10.74 -30.66
N GLU A 128 -18.32 9.82 -31.63
CA GLU A 128 -17.26 9.69 -32.63
C GLU A 128 -17.13 10.92 -33.55
N ALA A 129 -18.15 11.79 -33.59
CA ALA A 129 -18.13 13.02 -34.36
C ALA A 129 -17.45 14.19 -33.62
N ASP A 130 -17.23 14.05 -32.30
CA ASP A 130 -16.59 15.07 -31.47
C ASP A 130 -15.05 14.94 -31.49
N PRO A 131 -14.30 15.97 -31.94
CA PRO A 131 -12.84 16.00 -31.84
C PRO A 131 -12.27 15.83 -30.43
N GLU A 132 -13.05 16.13 -29.38
CA GLU A 132 -12.63 16.03 -27.98
C GLU A 132 -13.04 14.71 -27.28
N ASN A 133 -13.69 13.80 -28.01
CA ASN A 133 -14.21 12.54 -27.48
C ASN A 133 -13.17 11.73 -26.68
N GLU A 134 -11.93 11.62 -27.16
CA GLU A 134 -10.88 10.86 -26.44
C GLU A 134 -10.56 11.48 -25.07
N THR A 135 -10.57 12.81 -24.96
CA THR A 135 -10.32 13.53 -23.71
C THR A 135 -11.48 13.37 -22.75
N LEU A 136 -12.71 13.56 -23.25
CA LEU A 136 -13.95 13.38 -22.49
C LEU A 136 -14.03 11.97 -21.90
N ILE A 137 -13.78 10.94 -22.71
CA ILE A 137 -13.83 9.54 -22.26
C ILE A 137 -12.78 9.27 -21.17
N LYS A 138 -11.56 9.80 -21.29
CA LYS A 138 -10.55 9.69 -20.22
C LYS A 138 -11.01 10.35 -18.93
N GLU A 139 -11.65 11.52 -19.01
CA GLU A 139 -12.22 12.21 -17.86
C GLU A 139 -13.35 11.40 -17.22
N VAL A 140 -14.28 10.85 -18.02
CA VAL A 140 -15.36 9.97 -17.55
C VAL A 140 -14.80 8.75 -16.84
N TYR A 141 -13.80 8.06 -17.40
CA TYR A 141 -13.15 6.94 -16.71
C TYR A 141 -12.45 7.36 -15.41
N SER A 142 -11.84 8.55 -15.36
CA SER A 142 -11.27 9.09 -14.13
C SER A 142 -12.34 9.33 -13.07
N ILE A 143 -13.47 9.93 -13.44
CA ILE A 143 -14.61 10.17 -12.55
C ILE A 143 -15.19 8.84 -12.05
N LEU A 144 -15.38 7.86 -12.94
CA LEU A 144 -15.84 6.52 -12.56
C LEU A 144 -14.92 5.85 -11.53
N ASN A 145 -13.60 5.95 -11.71
CA ASN A 145 -12.65 5.41 -10.74
C ASN A 145 -12.73 6.13 -9.38
N ASP A 146 -12.90 7.46 -9.39
CA ASP A 146 -13.10 8.25 -8.18
C ASP A 146 -14.40 7.85 -7.45
N LEU A 147 -15.51 7.66 -8.19
CA LEU A 147 -16.80 7.24 -7.64
C LEU A 147 -16.76 5.83 -7.04
N VAL A 148 -16.12 4.87 -7.72
CA VAL A 148 -15.91 3.52 -7.17
C VAL A 148 -15.13 3.58 -5.86
N LYS A 149 -14.06 4.39 -5.82
CA LYS A 149 -13.24 4.58 -4.62
C LYS A 149 -14.04 5.23 -3.48
N GLU A 150 -14.85 6.24 -3.79
CA GLU A 150 -15.73 6.92 -2.83
C GLU A 150 -16.76 5.94 -2.25
N GLU A 151 -17.42 5.16 -3.10
CA GLU A 151 -18.45 4.21 -2.66
C GLU A 151 -17.86 3.10 -1.78
N VAL A 152 -16.71 2.52 -2.16
CA VAL A 152 -16.00 1.55 -1.30
C VAL A 152 -15.67 2.18 0.06
N ARG A 153 -15.22 3.43 0.08
CA ARG A 153 -14.88 4.14 1.32
C ARG A 153 -16.12 4.40 2.17
N ARG A 154 -17.23 4.85 1.56
CA ARG A 154 -18.52 5.10 2.23
C ARG A 154 -19.06 3.83 2.88
N LEU A 155 -19.06 2.71 2.16
CA LEU A 155 -19.50 1.41 2.68
C LEU A 155 -18.69 0.96 3.90
N ILE A 156 -17.37 1.13 3.87
CA ILE A 156 -16.50 0.75 5.00
C ILE A 156 -16.63 1.74 6.17
N ALA A 157 -16.65 3.05 5.90
CA ALA A 157 -16.66 4.08 6.93
C ALA A 157 -18.00 4.18 7.65
N ASP A 158 -19.10 4.17 6.89
CA ASP A 158 -20.44 4.47 7.39
C ASP A 158 -21.24 3.18 7.67
N GLU A 159 -21.25 2.25 6.71
CA GLU A 159 -22.03 1.01 6.82
C GLU A 159 -21.24 -0.12 7.53
N LYS A 160 -19.93 0.04 7.75
CA LYS A 160 -19.01 -0.96 8.33
C LYS A 160 -18.97 -2.28 7.54
N ILE A 161 -19.29 -2.22 6.25
CA ILE A 161 -19.31 -3.39 5.35
C ILE A 161 -18.11 -3.30 4.41
N ARG A 162 -17.34 -4.39 4.33
CA ARG A 162 -16.25 -4.54 3.36
C ARG A 162 -16.79 -5.12 2.04
N PRO A 163 -16.11 -4.90 0.90
CA PRO A 163 -16.50 -5.48 -0.40
C PRO A 163 -16.67 -7.01 -0.42
N ASP A 164 -16.03 -7.72 0.51
CA ASP A 164 -16.15 -9.17 0.68
C ASP A 164 -17.11 -9.56 1.83
N GLY A 165 -17.98 -8.64 2.26
CA GLY A 165 -19.02 -8.89 3.28
C GLY A 165 -18.52 -9.03 4.71
N ARG A 166 -17.20 -8.98 4.95
CA ARG A 166 -16.61 -9.12 6.29
C ARG A 166 -16.79 -7.86 7.14
N LYS A 167 -16.75 -8.05 8.46
CA LYS A 167 -16.59 -6.95 9.41
C LYS A 167 -15.17 -6.36 9.37
N THR A 168 -14.99 -5.20 9.98
CA THR A 168 -13.69 -4.51 10.04
C THR A 168 -12.64 -5.28 10.85
N ASP A 169 -13.07 -6.05 11.83
CA ASP A 169 -12.24 -6.87 12.74
C ASP A 169 -12.17 -8.36 12.36
N GLU A 170 -12.89 -8.77 11.31
CA GLU A 170 -12.96 -10.16 10.89
C GLU A 170 -11.85 -10.51 9.90
N ILE A 171 -11.10 -11.58 10.21
CA ILE A 171 -10.05 -12.13 9.34
C ILE A 171 -10.64 -13.10 8.31
N ARG A 172 -9.97 -13.25 7.16
CA ARG A 172 -10.33 -14.25 6.13
C ARG A 172 -10.07 -15.67 6.65
N PRO A 173 -10.76 -16.70 6.12
CA PRO A 173 -10.45 -18.09 6.40
C PRO A 173 -8.96 -18.39 6.22
N LEU A 174 -8.42 -19.17 7.15
CA LEU A 174 -7.03 -19.59 7.19
C LEU A 174 -6.94 -21.08 6.90
N ASP A 175 -5.93 -21.44 6.11
CA ASP A 175 -5.57 -22.83 5.87
C ASP A 175 -4.05 -22.97 5.81
N SER A 176 -3.55 -24.10 6.29
CA SER A 176 -2.11 -24.32 6.42
C SER A 176 -1.75 -25.79 6.26
N GLU A 177 -0.81 -26.05 5.36
CA GLU A 177 -0.26 -27.38 5.11
C GLU A 177 1.27 -27.34 5.22
N VAL A 178 1.87 -28.43 5.71
CA VAL A 178 3.33 -28.58 5.84
C VAL A 178 3.80 -29.86 5.17
N GLY A 179 5.02 -29.85 4.64
CA GLY A 179 5.63 -31.03 4.01
C GLY A 179 5.04 -31.40 2.64
N LEU A 180 4.49 -30.44 1.89
CA LEU A 180 3.90 -30.69 0.57
C LEU A 180 4.93 -31.19 -0.45
N LEU A 181 6.16 -30.64 -0.41
CA LEU A 181 7.19 -30.95 -1.38
C LEU A 181 8.10 -32.07 -0.87
N PRO A 182 8.18 -33.23 -1.57
CA PRO A 182 8.81 -34.44 -1.04
C PRO A 182 10.35 -34.39 -0.98
N ARG A 183 10.99 -33.39 -1.60
CA ARG A 183 12.46 -33.31 -1.75
C ARG A 183 13.08 -32.08 -1.08
N THR A 184 12.29 -31.17 -0.53
CA THR A 184 12.77 -29.98 0.17
C THR A 184 13.10 -30.31 1.62
N HIS A 185 14.02 -29.56 2.25
CA HIS A 185 14.26 -29.71 3.70
C HIS A 185 13.02 -29.37 4.51
N GLY A 186 12.26 -28.35 4.09
CA GLY A 186 10.93 -28.09 4.59
C GLY A 186 10.11 -27.28 3.57
N SER A 187 8.80 -27.47 3.61
CA SER A 187 7.85 -26.72 2.80
C SER A 187 6.59 -26.44 3.61
N GLY A 188 5.97 -25.30 3.34
CA GLY A 188 4.70 -24.90 3.94
C GLY A 188 3.86 -24.12 2.94
N LEU A 189 2.58 -24.44 2.86
CA LEU A 189 1.60 -23.70 2.09
C LEU A 189 0.67 -23.00 3.06
N PHE A 190 0.68 -21.67 3.04
CA PHE A 190 -0.21 -20.85 3.86
C PHE A 190 -1.21 -20.13 2.97
N THR A 191 -2.50 -20.28 3.28
CA THR A 191 -3.59 -19.64 2.55
C THR A 191 -4.40 -18.76 3.50
N ARG A 192 -4.63 -17.52 3.11
CA ARG A 192 -5.51 -16.56 3.80
C ARG A 192 -6.51 -15.98 2.81
N GLY A 193 -7.71 -16.56 2.75
CA GLY A 193 -8.70 -16.29 1.72
C GLY A 193 -8.13 -16.54 0.32
N GLN A 194 -8.16 -15.53 -0.55
CA GLN A 194 -7.65 -15.63 -1.93
C GLN A 194 -6.12 -15.37 -2.06
N THR A 195 -5.41 -15.19 -0.95
CA THR A 195 -3.95 -14.99 -0.95
C THR A 195 -3.27 -16.27 -0.48
N GLN A 196 -2.31 -16.78 -1.25
CA GLN A 196 -1.57 -18.00 -0.92
C GLN A 196 -0.06 -17.78 -1.05
N ALA A 197 0.71 -18.38 -0.13
CA ALA A 197 2.16 -18.36 -0.13
C ALA A 197 2.69 -19.79 0.06
N LEU A 198 3.47 -20.27 -0.93
CA LEU A 198 4.26 -21.49 -0.82
C LEU A 198 5.68 -21.11 -0.39
N SER A 199 6.03 -21.45 0.84
CA SER A 199 7.37 -21.22 1.40
C SER A 199 8.17 -22.52 1.40
N VAL A 200 9.46 -22.41 1.05
CA VAL A 200 10.41 -23.53 1.06
C VAL A 200 11.62 -23.11 1.88
N VAL A 201 12.03 -23.97 2.81
CA VAL A 201 13.29 -23.80 3.55
C VAL A 201 14.33 -24.78 3.02
N THR A 202 15.53 -24.27 2.83
CA THR A 202 16.70 -25.04 2.43
C THR A 202 17.81 -24.79 3.45
N LEU A 203 18.37 -25.87 3.99
CA LEU A 203 19.52 -25.82 4.88
C LEU A 203 20.78 -26.04 4.04
N GLY A 204 21.76 -25.17 4.26
CA GLY A 204 23.08 -25.23 3.63
C GLY A 204 24.19 -25.39 4.67
N SER A 205 25.40 -25.61 4.17
CA SER A 205 26.59 -25.62 5.03
C SER A 205 26.94 -24.21 5.50
N LEU A 206 27.72 -24.09 6.59
CA LEU A 206 28.18 -22.79 7.08
C LEU A 206 29.04 -22.02 6.07
N SER A 207 29.57 -22.67 5.03
CA SER A 207 30.33 -22.02 3.95
C SER A 207 29.46 -21.44 2.84
N GLU A 208 28.14 -21.69 2.84
CA GLU A 208 27.19 -21.19 1.83
C GLU A 208 26.49 -19.89 2.27
N TYR A 209 27.16 -19.07 3.10
CA TYR A 209 26.67 -17.74 3.42
C TYR A 209 26.68 -16.85 2.18
N GLN A 210 25.78 -15.87 2.16
CA GLN A 210 25.79 -14.82 1.15
C GLN A 210 26.82 -13.75 1.55
N ILE A 211 27.72 -13.41 0.63
CA ILE A 211 28.59 -12.24 0.76
C ILE A 211 27.82 -11.04 0.20
N LEU A 212 27.75 -9.96 0.98
CA LEU A 212 27.23 -8.68 0.55
C LEU A 212 28.41 -7.71 0.40
N ASP A 213 28.73 -7.41 -0.85
CA ASP A 213 29.74 -6.41 -1.21
C ASP A 213 29.01 -5.11 -1.58
N GLY A 214 29.00 -4.17 -0.64
CA GLY A 214 28.30 -2.89 -0.74
C GLY A 214 29.24 -1.70 -0.56
N LEU A 215 28.68 -0.50 -0.31
CA LEU A 215 29.49 0.69 -0.03
C LEU A 215 30.10 0.70 1.38
N GLY A 216 29.61 -0.17 2.28
CA GLY A 216 30.07 -0.31 3.65
C GLY A 216 31.11 -1.40 3.82
N GLU A 217 31.19 -1.97 5.02
CA GLU A 217 32.01 -3.16 5.28
C GLU A 217 31.42 -4.39 4.58
N GLU A 218 32.28 -5.34 4.20
CA GLU A 218 31.83 -6.61 3.64
C GLU A 218 31.09 -7.41 4.72
N GLU A 219 29.83 -7.75 4.47
CA GLU A 219 28.99 -8.49 5.41
C GLU A 219 28.72 -9.91 4.92
N GLN A 220 28.59 -10.85 5.86
CA GLN A 220 28.22 -12.24 5.59
C GLN A 220 26.84 -12.54 6.19
N LYS A 221 25.86 -12.89 5.34
CA LYS A 221 24.51 -13.27 5.78
C LYS A 221 24.28 -14.78 5.71
N ARG A 222 23.82 -15.33 6.83
CA ARG A 222 23.45 -16.76 6.96
C ARG A 222 21.97 -17.01 6.71
N PHE A 223 21.13 -15.98 6.84
CA PHE A 223 19.71 -16.06 6.54
C PHE A 223 19.43 -15.31 5.23
N MET A 224 18.76 -15.99 4.32
CA MET A 224 18.37 -15.47 3.01
C MET A 224 16.86 -15.66 2.85
N HIS A 225 16.16 -14.60 2.46
CA HIS A 225 14.73 -14.65 2.17
C HIS A 225 14.48 -14.15 0.75
N HIS A 226 14.07 -15.06 -0.12
CA HIS A 226 13.73 -14.74 -1.51
C HIS A 226 12.22 -14.72 -1.68
N TYR A 227 11.68 -13.55 -2.00
CA TYR A 227 10.27 -13.37 -2.32
C TYR A 227 10.09 -13.34 -3.85
N ASN A 228 9.31 -14.28 -4.38
CA ASN A 228 9.03 -14.39 -5.81
C ASN A 228 7.55 -14.10 -6.07
N PHE A 229 7.27 -13.19 -7.00
CA PHE A 229 5.91 -12.81 -7.39
C PHE A 229 5.67 -13.01 -8.89
N PRO A 230 5.34 -14.23 -9.35
CA PRO A 230 5.14 -14.51 -10.77
C PRO A 230 3.82 -13.91 -11.29
N LYS A 231 3.80 -13.58 -12.59
CA LYS A 231 2.68 -12.88 -13.27
C LYS A 231 1.32 -13.60 -13.23
N LEU A 232 1.29 -14.89 -12.90
CA LEU A 232 0.04 -15.64 -12.74
C LEU A 232 -0.75 -15.20 -11.49
N PHE A 233 -0.11 -14.50 -10.55
CA PHE A 233 -0.78 -13.85 -9.44
C PHE A 233 -1.09 -12.39 -9.79
N SER A 234 -2.34 -11.99 -9.65
CA SER A 234 -2.76 -10.60 -9.78
C SER A 234 -3.09 -10.01 -8.41
N TRP A 235 -2.68 -8.75 -8.23
CA TRP A 235 -3.13 -7.90 -7.13
C TRP A 235 -4.61 -7.64 -7.21
#